data_AF-A0A2D7VZG5-F1
#
_entry.id   AF-A0A2D7VZG5-F1
#
_cell.length_a   1.000
_cell.length_b   1.000
_cell.length_c   1.000
_cell.angle_alpha   90.00
_cell.angle_beta   90.00
_cell.angle_gamma   90.00
#
_symmetry.space_group_name_H-M   'P 1'
#
loop_
_entity.id
_entity.type
_entity.pdbx_description
1 polymer ?
#
loop_
_entity_poly.entity_id
_entity_poly.type
_entity_poly.pdbx_seq_one_letter_code
_entity_poly.pdbx_strand_id
1 'polypeptide(L)'
;MINVAKKGYRGEVEVLSMFENLDIKAIRAWGSDGRSIMQKSDVDILAHVDDIELKVQVKRRKKLPAYLQFKNCDLVATRQDRGHWVYILRESTFKRLLEKCVS
;
A
#
# COMPACT_ATOMS: atom_id res chain seq x y z
N MET A 1 5.96 15.95 -20.35
CA MET A 1 4.74 15.98 -19.51
C MET A 1 4.68 14.66 -18.71
N ILE A 2 4.58 14.69 -17.37
CA ILE A 2 4.49 13.45 -16.58
C ILE A 2 3.07 12.89 -16.72
N ASN A 3 2.93 11.68 -17.22
CA ASN A 3 1.65 10.97 -17.22
C ASN A 3 1.33 10.53 -15.78
N VAL A 4 0.39 11.23 -15.14
CA VAL A 4 0.02 11.03 -13.73
C VAL A 4 -0.53 9.62 -13.48
N ALA A 5 -1.32 9.08 -14.40
CA ALA A 5 -1.85 7.71 -14.30
C ALA A 5 -0.73 6.67 -14.33
N LYS A 6 0.22 6.79 -15.27
CA LYS A 6 1.41 5.92 -15.32
C LYS A 6 2.26 6.02 -14.04
N LYS A 7 2.35 7.21 -13.44
CA LYS A 7 3.09 7.42 -12.17
C LYS A 7 2.42 6.67 -11.01
N GLY A 8 1.10 6.75 -10.89
CA GLY A 8 0.33 6.01 -9.87
C GLY A 8 0.51 4.51 -10.04
N TYR A 9 0.20 4.00 -11.24
CA TYR A 9 0.33 2.59 -11.60
C TYR A 9 1.72 2.02 -11.30
N ARG A 10 2.81 2.70 -11.72
CA ARG A 10 4.17 2.27 -11.38
C ARG A 10 4.41 2.20 -9.88
N GLY A 11 3.87 3.15 -9.13
CA GLY A 11 3.95 3.12 -7.67
C GLY A 11 3.27 1.89 -7.07
N GLU A 12 2.09 1.53 -7.57
CA GLU A 12 1.39 0.33 -7.11
C GLU A 12 2.15 -0.95 -7.49
N VAL A 13 2.69 -1.04 -8.70
CA VAL A 13 3.53 -2.18 -9.11
C VAL A 13 4.77 -2.30 -8.23
N GLU A 14 5.46 -1.19 -7.94
CA GLU A 14 6.63 -1.21 -7.04
C GLU A 14 6.28 -1.73 -5.64
N VAL A 15 5.12 -1.34 -5.09
CA VAL A 15 4.68 -1.80 -3.76
C VAL A 15 4.21 -3.25 -3.80
N LEU A 16 3.52 -3.68 -4.86
CA LEU A 16 3.15 -5.07 -5.07
C LEU A 16 4.40 -5.96 -5.13
N SER A 17 5.38 -5.60 -5.96
CA SER A 17 6.63 -6.36 -6.10
C SER A 17 7.44 -6.40 -4.81
N MET A 18 7.34 -5.38 -3.95
CA MET A 18 7.94 -5.44 -2.61
C MET A 18 7.34 -6.57 -1.77
N PHE A 19 6.01 -6.73 -1.77
CA PHE A 19 5.36 -7.86 -1.09
C PHE A 19 5.75 -9.20 -1.73
N GLU A 20 5.68 -9.30 -3.06
CA GLU A 20 6.00 -10.53 -3.79
C GLU A 20 7.46 -10.98 -3.56
N ASN A 21 8.41 -10.04 -3.51
CA ASN A 21 9.83 -10.32 -3.23
C ASN A 21 10.10 -10.78 -1.77
N LEU A 22 9.13 -10.60 -0.88
CA LEU A 22 9.16 -11.10 0.50
C LEU A 22 8.34 -12.39 0.64
N ASP A 23 7.94 -13.01 -0.48
CA ASP A 23 7.05 -14.17 -0.53
C ASP A 23 5.68 -13.92 0.13
N ILE A 24 5.27 -12.66 0.24
CA ILE A 24 3.96 -12.27 0.76
C ILE A 24 2.94 -12.29 -0.38
N LYS A 25 1.90 -13.10 -0.24
CA LYS A 25 0.80 -13.15 -1.21
C LYS A 25 0.09 -11.80 -1.24
N ALA A 26 0.12 -11.13 -2.40
CA ALA A 26 -0.55 -9.86 -2.61
C ALA A 26 -1.20 -9.78 -3.99
N ILE A 27 -2.28 -9.01 -4.09
CA ILE A 27 -2.98 -8.72 -5.34
C ILE A 27 -3.22 -7.22 -5.47
N ARG A 28 -3.01 -6.67 -6.68
CA ARG A 28 -3.29 -5.27 -6.99
C ARG A 28 -4.66 -5.12 -7.65
N ALA A 29 -5.39 -4.09 -7.26
CA ALA A 29 -6.65 -3.71 -7.88
C ALA A 29 -6.45 -3.33 -9.36
N TRP A 30 -7.36 -3.81 -10.21
CA TRP A 30 -7.40 -3.42 -11.61
C TRP A 30 -7.90 -1.97 -11.70
N GLY A 31 -7.22 -1.14 -12.49
CA GLY A 31 -7.58 0.28 -12.66
C GLY A 31 -7.50 1.12 -11.37
N SER A 32 -6.76 0.67 -10.34
CA SER A 32 -6.70 1.34 -9.03
C SER A 32 -8.08 1.46 -8.37
N ASP A 33 -8.92 0.43 -8.54
CA ASP A 33 -10.27 0.37 -7.97
C ASP A 33 -10.46 -0.94 -7.19
N GLY A 34 -10.37 -0.86 -5.86
CA GLY A 34 -10.44 -2.03 -4.99
C GLY A 34 -11.69 -2.89 -5.14
N ARG A 35 -12.76 -2.39 -5.78
CA ARG A 35 -13.94 -3.21 -6.13
C ARG A 35 -13.59 -4.39 -7.03
N SER A 36 -12.53 -4.29 -7.84
CA SER A 36 -12.07 -5.40 -8.69
C SER A 36 -11.50 -6.58 -7.89
N ILE A 37 -11.19 -6.38 -6.61
CA ILE A 37 -10.66 -7.38 -5.69
C ILE A 37 -11.57 -7.55 -4.46
N MET A 38 -12.87 -7.26 -4.62
CA MET A 38 -13.88 -7.35 -3.55
C MET A 38 -13.61 -6.45 -2.34
N GLN A 39 -12.90 -5.33 -2.53
CA GLN A 39 -12.61 -4.33 -1.49
C GLN A 39 -13.28 -2.97 -1.80
N LYS A 40 -13.08 -1.98 -0.92
CA LYS A 40 -13.51 -0.59 -1.15
C LYS A 40 -12.63 0.08 -2.20
N SER A 41 -13.19 1.05 -2.93
CA SER A 41 -12.56 1.64 -4.12
C SER A 41 -11.20 2.31 -3.87
N ASP A 42 -10.90 2.67 -2.63
CA ASP A 42 -9.67 3.34 -2.21
C ASP A 42 -8.52 2.37 -1.84
N VAL A 43 -8.79 1.05 -1.87
CA VAL A 43 -7.80 -0.02 -1.66
C VAL A 43 -7.13 -0.34 -2.99
N ASP A 44 -5.82 -0.10 -3.06
CA ASP A 44 -5.04 -0.32 -4.28
C ASP A 44 -4.41 -1.73 -4.31
N ILE A 45 -4.03 -2.26 -3.15
CA ILE A 45 -3.43 -3.60 -2.99
C ILE A 45 -4.04 -4.28 -1.77
N LEU A 46 -4.28 -5.59 -1.87
CA LEU A 46 -4.61 -6.48 -0.76
C LEU A 46 -3.47 -7.46 -0.56
N ALA A 47 -2.85 -7.46 0.62
CA ALA A 47 -1.75 -8.36 0.97
C ALA A 47 -2.16 -9.27 2.14
N HIS A 48 -1.62 -10.49 2.17
CA HIS A 48 -1.86 -11.49 3.21
C HIS A 48 -0.55 -11.83 3.91
N VAL A 49 -0.35 -11.25 5.10
CA VAL A 49 0.82 -11.52 5.96
C VAL A 49 0.37 -12.49 7.04
N ASP A 50 0.71 -13.77 6.88
CA ASP A 50 0.15 -14.87 7.69
C ASP A 50 -1.39 -14.83 7.72
N ASP A 51 -1.99 -14.64 8.90
CA ASP A 51 -3.43 -14.51 9.13
C ASP A 51 -3.94 -13.05 9.01
N ILE A 52 -3.07 -12.10 8.69
CA ILE A 52 -3.40 -10.67 8.60
C ILE A 52 -3.68 -10.29 7.15
N GLU A 53 -4.93 -9.94 6.86
CA GLU A 53 -5.31 -9.23 5.64
C GLU A 53 -4.97 -7.74 5.79
N LEU A 54 -4.09 -7.23 4.94
CA LEU A 54 -3.61 -5.85 4.95
C LEU A 54 -4.11 -5.10 3.71
N LYS A 55 -4.96 -4.09 3.93
CA LYS A 55 -5.48 -3.22 2.87
C LYS A 55 -4.56 -2.03 2.69
N VAL A 56 -4.00 -1.89 1.49
CA VAL A 56 -2.94 -0.93 1.21
C VAL A 56 -3.42 0.12 0.22
N GLN A 57 -3.19 1.38 0.55
CA GLN A 57 -3.34 2.50 -0.36
C GLN A 57 -1.97 3.03 -0.79
N VAL A 58 -1.78 3.27 -2.09
CA VAL A 58 -0.53 3.73 -2.67
C VAL A 58 -0.67 5.18 -3.14
N LYS A 59 0.27 6.05 -2.72
CA LYS A 59 0.27 7.47 -3.05
C LYS A 59 1.64 7.93 -3.53
N ARG A 60 1.72 8.31 -4.81
CA ARG A 60 2.86 9.05 -5.37
C ARG A 60 2.59 10.55 -5.33
N ARG A 61 3.53 11.35 -4.83
CA ARG A 61 3.41 12.82 -4.69
C ARG A 61 4.73 13.51 -5.03
N LYS A 62 4.70 14.82 -5.28
CA LYS A 62 5.93 15.62 -5.50
C LYS A 62 6.73 15.78 -4.21
N LYS A 63 6.05 15.93 -3.08
CA LYS A 63 6.59 16.02 -1.72
C LYS A 63 5.82 15.06 -0.81
N LEU A 64 6.43 14.62 0.28
CA LEU A 64 5.71 13.89 1.31
C LEU A 64 4.56 14.75 1.87
N PRO A 65 3.36 14.19 2.00
CA PRO A 65 2.22 14.93 2.54
C PRO A 65 2.38 15.15 4.05
N ALA A 66 2.00 16.33 4.53
CA ALA A 66 1.97 16.63 5.96
C ALA A 66 0.84 15.89 6.70
N TYR A 67 -0.21 15.51 5.96
CA TYR A 67 -1.35 14.78 6.50
C TYR A 67 -1.86 13.74 5.49
N LEU A 68 -2.20 12.56 6.00
CA LEU A 68 -2.78 11.46 5.23
C LEU A 68 -3.91 10.81 6.03
N GLN A 69 -4.95 10.39 5.32
CA GLN A 69 -6.05 9.62 5.89
C GLN A 69 -5.99 8.19 5.36
N PHE A 70 -6.20 7.24 6.26
CA PHE A 70 -6.27 5.82 5.95
C PHE A 70 -7.52 5.43 5.18
N LYS A 71 -8.64 6.14 5.38
CA LYS A 71 -9.96 5.77 4.86
C LYS A 71 -10.28 4.29 5.18
N ASN A 72 -10.46 3.43 4.19
CA ASN A 72 -10.75 2.00 4.37
C ASN A 72 -9.49 1.10 4.37
N CYS A 73 -8.30 1.70 4.40
CA CYS A 73 -7.02 0.98 4.37
C CYS A 73 -6.37 0.88 5.75
N ASP A 74 -5.53 -0.13 5.93
CA ASP A 74 -4.74 -0.36 7.15
C ASP A 74 -3.35 0.27 7.03
N LEU A 75 -2.84 0.36 5.80
CA LEU A 75 -1.53 0.90 5.44
C LEU A 75 -1.66 1.94 4.33
N VAL A 76 -0.92 3.04 4.45
CA VAL A 76 -0.68 3.97 3.34
C VAL A 76 0.80 3.95 2.96
N ALA A 77 1.10 3.46 1.76
CA ALA A 77 2.42 3.53 1.15
C ALA A 77 2.54 4.84 0.35
N THR A 78 3.40 5.75 0.81
CA THR A 78 3.59 7.05 0.18
C THR A 78 5.03 7.27 -0.25
N ARG A 79 5.25 7.90 -1.40
CA ARG A 79 6.59 8.22 -1.89
C ARG A 79 6.60 9.56 -2.60
N GLN A 80 7.51 10.42 -2.15
CA GLN A 80 7.84 11.65 -2.86
C GLN A 80 8.72 11.38 -4.08
N ASP A 81 8.79 12.34 -5.00
CA ASP A 81 9.61 12.19 -6.19
C ASP A 81 11.09 12.06 -5.81
N ARG A 82 11.76 11.04 -6.38
CA ARG A 82 13.16 10.67 -6.09
C ARG A 82 13.46 10.32 -4.62
N GLY A 83 12.43 10.19 -3.78
CA GLY A 83 12.57 9.72 -2.41
C GLY A 83 12.37 8.21 -2.28
N HIS A 84 12.53 7.75 -1.04
CA HIS A 84 12.21 6.39 -0.62
C HIS A 84 10.71 6.24 -0.30
N TRP A 85 10.24 4.99 -0.32
CA TRP A 85 8.91 4.66 0.19
C TRP A 85 8.85 4.89 1.71
N VAL A 86 7.73 5.46 2.15
CA VAL A 86 7.36 5.61 3.56
C VAL A 86 6.04 4.89 3.75
N TYR A 87 5.98 4.06 4.79
CA TYR A 87 4.80 3.26 5.12
C TYR A 87 4.20 3.79 6.41
N ILE A 88 2.93 4.17 6.36
CA ILE A 88 2.20 4.72 7.49
C ILE A 88 1.16 3.70 7.89
N LEU A 89 1.15 3.34 9.17
CA LEU A 89 0.35 2.29 9.77
C LEU A 89 -0.38 2.85 11.00
N ARG A 90 -1.54 2.29 11.32
CA ARG A 90 -2.12 2.49 12.66
C ARG A 90 -1.26 1.74 13.68
N GLU A 91 -1.20 2.27 14.89
CA GLU A 91 -0.47 1.63 16.00
C GLU A 91 -0.90 0.17 16.20
N SER A 92 -2.21 -0.11 16.15
CA SER A 92 -2.75 -1.46 16.29
C SER A 92 -2.25 -2.43 15.21
N THR A 93 -2.25 -2.00 13.95
CA THR A 93 -1.73 -2.81 12.83
C THR A 93 -0.22 -3.04 12.99
N PHE A 94 0.53 -2.02 13.39
CA PHE A 94 1.97 -2.14 13.61
C PHE A 94 2.31 -3.11 14.74
N LYS A 95 1.59 -3.04 15.88
CA LYS A 95 1.76 -3.99 16.99
C LYS A 95 1.51 -5.43 16.55
N ARG A 96 0.40 -5.69 15.85
CA ARG A 96 0.08 -7.03 15.33
C ARG A 96 1.15 -7.59 14.40
N LEU A 97 1.77 -6.75 13.57
CA LEU A 97 2.87 -7.16 12.71
C LEU A 97 4.12 -7.49 13.52
N LEU A 98 4.47 -6.66 14.50
CA LEU A 98 5.63 -6.92 15.37
C LEU A 98 5.50 -8.21 16.18
N GLU A 99 4.30 -8.53 16.67
CA GLU A 99 4.01 -9.77 17.39
C GLU A 99 4.38 -11.02 16.57
N LYS A 100 4.26 -10.97 15.24
CA LYS A 100 4.66 -12.06 14.33
C LYS A 100 6.17 -12.16 14.11
N CYS A 101 6.90 -11.05 14.30
CA CYS A 101 8.35 -11.04 14.13
C CYS A 101 9.11 -11.56 15.36
N VAL A 102 8.47 -11.56 16.53
CA VAL A 102 9.07 -11.94 17.81
C VAL A 102 8.62 -13.31 18.31
N SER A 103 7.62 -13.93 17.65
CA SER A 103 7.13 -15.29 17.90
C SER A 103 7.93 -16.31 17.12
#